data_AF-A0A0W1ARS4-F1
#
_entry.id   AF-A0A0W1ARS4-F1
#
_cell.length_a   1.000
_cell.length_b   1.000
_cell.length_c   1.000
_cell.angle_alpha   90.00
_cell.angle_beta   90.00
_cell.angle_gamma   90.00
#
_symmetry.space_group_name_H-M   'P 1'
#
loop_
_entity.id
_entity.type
_entity.pdbx_description
1 polymer ?
#
loop_
_entity_poly.entity_id
_entity_poly.type
_entity_poly.pdbx_seq_one_letter_code
_entity_poly.pdbx_strand_id
1 'polypeptide(L)'
;MMDNTVKTPLRQEITLANLSVSPAFLGAFGVLLITVIALFTAPYVGMADNGDFFRSIYSNGLYFNQPDYDSQYFGYFVKQYGIFQYFNENGAMLFSSQSLFIKLAIGLNKLFFSSEVFDIRFQAAIYTVLYVIAIYLLIEAITWKMSRKQGFIIAGIAIFIFGDTGYTAYFNSFYGESVVMITMIFMFASWLMLYRKRFNDYAMLALFVISTLILTTSKQQNAPVGMIIAVLACSLLWIRRDKIFRILTMASLALMLFAGVFTYLNISNEFVNINQFHAMTRGVLKEAPDPEAALKALGMDEQYAILKNSIHYEKYVTIDVNSPLLEENFYSRYGFVSILKYYLTNPDQLNSILNVAAQSAFSIKPAAMGNFEHSVGKEFRAQSHFFTGYSQLKLTLAPRTFGFIFLWMVLVIGLYMPSFVKAIKSRNFRGMQRMVLIVASIGIGLSGIFVSIIGAGDADISKHEFLFTLSFDLVTFLTLSSVIGRRVSKNSNQVKQINKSTPSSPYPKPQKDVSI
;
A
#
# COMPACT_ATOMS: atom_id res chain seq x y z
N MET A 1 -2.85 58.55 49.93
CA MET A 1 -1.43 58.71 49.56
C MET A 1 -0.70 57.52 50.17
N MET A 2 -0.48 56.42 49.43
CA MET A 2 0.67 56.20 48.52
C MET A 2 1.97 56.56 49.25
N ASP A 3 2.92 55.66 49.51
CA ASP A 3 3.50 54.66 48.61
C ASP A 3 4.37 53.69 49.44
N ASN A 4 4.37 52.39 49.15
CA ASN A 4 5.43 51.48 49.62
C ASN A 4 5.63 50.38 48.58
N THR A 5 6.62 50.62 47.73
CA THR A 5 7.01 49.83 46.57
C THR A 5 7.77 48.56 47.00
N VAL A 6 7.08 47.42 46.98
CA VAL A 6 7.74 46.10 47.04
C VAL A 6 8.30 45.79 45.64
N LYS A 7 9.62 45.85 45.50
CA LYS A 7 10.33 45.36 44.31
C LYS A 7 10.35 43.83 44.33
N THR A 8 9.48 43.21 43.55
CA THR A 8 9.53 41.77 43.22
C THR A 8 10.52 41.56 42.07
N PRO A 9 11.48 40.62 42.14
CA PRO A 9 12.30 40.29 40.98
C PRO A 9 11.47 39.43 40.03
N LEU A 10 11.15 39.98 38.86
CA LEU A 10 10.63 39.27 37.70
C LEU A 10 11.67 38.25 37.23
N ARG A 11 11.63 37.03 37.78
CA ARG A 11 12.13 35.85 37.06
C ARG A 11 11.13 35.53 35.95
N GLN A 12 11.34 36.14 34.79
CA GLN A 12 10.85 35.58 33.53
C GLN A 12 11.67 34.32 33.23
N GLU A 13 11.29 33.21 33.87
CA GLU A 13 11.59 31.90 33.30
C GLU A 13 10.77 31.80 32.02
N ILE A 14 11.42 32.07 30.88
CA ILE A 14 10.95 31.64 29.57
C ILE A 14 11.05 30.11 29.60
N THR A 15 10.07 29.46 30.21
CA THR A 15 9.81 28.05 29.97
C THR A 15 9.34 27.95 28.54
N LEU A 16 10.27 27.66 27.62
CA LEU A 16 9.95 27.05 26.33
C LEU A 16 8.95 25.94 26.62
N ALA A 17 7.72 26.14 26.15
CA ALA A 17 6.58 25.30 26.44
C ALA A 17 6.96 23.82 26.31
N ASN A 18 6.58 23.00 27.31
CA ASN A 18 6.66 21.55 27.31
C ASN A 18 5.85 20.95 26.14
N LEU A 19 6.33 21.09 24.90
CA LEU A 19 5.85 20.39 23.73
C LEU A 19 6.30 18.93 23.88
N SER A 20 5.52 18.17 24.63
CA SER A 20 5.76 16.74 24.77
C SER A 20 5.56 16.08 23.40
N VAL A 21 6.67 15.83 22.70
CA VAL A 21 6.66 15.17 21.38
C VAL A 21 5.93 13.82 21.50
N SER A 22 4.89 13.64 20.69
CA SER A 22 4.15 12.38 20.62
C SER A 22 4.90 11.39 19.72
N PRO A 23 4.76 10.07 19.95
CA PRO A 23 5.37 9.07 19.06
C PRO A 23 4.88 9.18 17.61
N ALA A 24 3.61 9.51 17.40
CA ALA A 24 3.03 9.72 16.07
C ALA A 24 3.70 10.89 15.35
N PHE A 25 3.92 12.01 16.05
CA PHE A 25 4.63 13.16 15.49
C PHE A 25 6.08 12.80 15.13
N LEU A 26 6.83 12.18 16.05
CA LEU A 26 8.22 11.80 15.78
C LEU A 26 8.32 10.86 14.58
N GLY A 27 7.46 9.84 14.52
CA GLY A 27 7.45 8.88 13.42
C GLY A 27 7.12 9.53 12.08
N ALA A 28 6.07 10.34 12.03
CA ALA A 28 5.67 11.05 10.82
C ALA A 28 6.73 12.07 10.36
N PHE A 29 7.34 12.80 11.31
CA PHE A 29 8.42 13.75 11.03
C PHE A 29 9.69 13.06 10.54
N GLY A 30 10.07 11.91 11.12
CA GLY A 30 11.20 11.12 10.66
C GLY A 30 11.01 10.62 9.22
N VAL A 31 9.82 10.09 8.91
CA VAL A 31 9.47 9.70 7.53
C VAL A 31 9.48 10.89 6.58
N LEU A 32 8.93 12.05 7.00
CA LEU A 32 8.97 13.29 6.21
C LEU A 32 10.41 13.69 5.89
N LEU A 33 11.30 13.71 6.88
CA LEU A 33 12.69 14.12 6.69
C LEU A 33 13.41 13.22 5.68
N ILE A 34 13.29 11.90 5.83
CA ILE A 34 13.92 10.93 4.91
C ILE A 34 13.36 11.10 3.50
N THR A 35 12.03 11.22 3.37
CA THR A 35 11.35 11.40 2.08
C THR A 35 11.78 12.70 1.41
N VAL A 36 11.89 13.80 2.17
CA VAL A 36 12.32 15.10 1.64
C VAL A 36 13.76 15.03 1.13
N ILE A 37 14.66 14.40 1.90
CA ILE A 37 16.06 14.21 1.49
C ILE A 37 16.12 13.37 0.21
N ALA A 38 15.38 12.26 0.14
CA ALA A 38 15.41 11.36 -1.02
C ALA A 38 14.84 12.01 -2.30
N LEU A 39 13.70 12.68 -2.20
CA LEU A 39 12.92 13.08 -3.38
C LEU A 39 13.17 14.51 -3.85
N PHE A 40 13.66 15.39 -2.97
CA PHE A 40 13.78 16.83 -3.23
C PHE A 40 15.19 17.37 -3.09
N THR A 41 16.17 16.55 -2.71
CA THR A 41 17.59 16.93 -2.64
C THR A 41 18.36 16.18 -3.71
N ALA A 42 19.24 16.85 -4.46
CA ALA A 42 20.05 16.21 -5.47
C ALA A 42 21.09 15.25 -4.84
N PRO A 43 21.33 14.06 -5.42
CA PRO A 43 20.69 13.50 -6.61
C PRO A 43 19.25 13.04 -6.31
N TYR A 44 18.29 13.54 -7.09
CA TYR A 44 16.87 13.25 -6.87
C TYR A 44 16.59 11.77 -7.14
N VAL A 45 15.84 11.15 -6.25
CA VAL A 45 15.39 9.76 -6.41
C VAL A 45 13.97 9.76 -6.97
N GLY A 46 13.76 9.06 -8.08
CA GLY A 46 12.45 8.76 -8.66
C GLY A 46 12.41 7.38 -9.29
N MET A 47 11.41 7.07 -10.09
CA MET A 47 11.35 5.79 -10.83
C MET A 47 11.36 6.05 -12.34
N ALA A 48 12.19 5.30 -13.06
CA ALA A 48 12.16 5.25 -14.53
C ALA A 48 10.81 4.69 -15.03
N ASP A 49 10.38 5.11 -16.22
CA ASP A 49 9.22 4.52 -16.88
C ASP A 49 9.56 3.11 -17.39
N ASN A 50 8.65 2.16 -17.33
CA ASN A 50 8.82 0.82 -17.91
C ASN A 50 7.98 0.64 -19.18
N GLY A 51 7.42 1.73 -19.71
CA GLY A 51 6.47 1.70 -20.81
C GLY A 51 5.02 1.78 -20.37
N ASP A 52 4.72 2.14 -19.11
CA ASP A 52 3.34 2.29 -18.61
C ASP A 52 2.94 3.75 -18.40
N PHE A 53 3.88 4.70 -18.30
CA PHE A 53 3.50 6.09 -17.97
C PHE A 53 2.61 6.73 -19.03
N PHE A 54 2.70 6.30 -20.29
CA PHE A 54 1.87 6.82 -21.39
C PHE A 54 0.38 6.83 -21.04
N ARG A 55 -0.08 5.83 -20.27
CA ARG A 55 -1.46 5.66 -19.78
C ARG A 55 -1.94 6.85 -18.94
N SER A 56 -1.03 7.43 -18.16
CA SER A 56 -1.30 8.54 -17.25
C SER A 56 -0.85 9.89 -17.80
N ILE A 57 0.21 9.94 -18.60
CA ILE A 57 0.79 11.17 -19.15
C ILE A 57 -0.18 11.81 -20.15
N TYR A 58 -0.53 11.09 -21.22
CA TYR A 58 -1.32 11.66 -22.31
C TYR A 58 -2.74 12.02 -21.86
N SER A 59 -3.40 11.16 -21.09
CA SER A 59 -4.74 11.41 -20.55
C SER A 59 -4.83 12.64 -19.62
N ASN A 60 -3.70 13.06 -19.03
CA ASN A 60 -3.62 14.24 -18.17
C ASN A 60 -3.05 15.48 -18.87
N GLY A 61 -2.85 15.45 -20.18
CA GLY A 61 -2.38 16.60 -20.95
C GLY A 61 -0.86 16.81 -20.87
N LEU A 62 -0.09 15.74 -20.61
CA LEU A 62 1.36 15.74 -20.60
C LEU A 62 1.91 14.95 -21.79
N TYR A 63 3.19 15.14 -22.12
CA TYR A 63 3.93 14.34 -23.11
C TYR A 63 5.41 14.19 -22.73
N PHE A 64 6.07 13.18 -23.29
CA PHE A 64 7.51 12.94 -23.08
C PHE A 64 8.35 14.00 -23.80
N ASN A 65 9.34 14.56 -23.12
CA ASN A 65 10.26 15.56 -23.69
C ASN A 65 11.64 14.99 -24.07
N GLN A 66 11.89 13.70 -23.83
CA GLN A 66 13.16 13.07 -24.14
C GLN A 66 13.17 12.52 -25.58
N PRO A 67 14.31 12.58 -26.29
CA PRO A 67 14.36 12.27 -27.72
C PRO A 67 14.46 10.77 -28.04
N ASP A 68 14.96 9.95 -27.12
CA ASP A 68 15.32 8.55 -27.39
C ASP A 68 14.73 7.55 -26.37
N TYR A 69 14.68 6.27 -26.76
CA TYR A 69 14.08 5.19 -25.99
C TYR A 69 14.80 4.93 -24.65
N ASP A 70 16.13 4.92 -24.63
CA ASP A 70 16.91 4.57 -23.43
C ASP A 70 16.84 5.68 -22.36
N SER A 71 16.70 6.93 -22.79
CA SER A 71 16.43 8.08 -21.92
C SER A 71 15.00 8.11 -21.39
N GLN A 72 14.04 7.50 -22.11
CA GLN A 72 12.63 7.45 -21.72
C GLN A 72 12.33 6.25 -20.80
N TYR A 73 12.86 5.06 -21.11
CA TYR A 73 12.41 3.80 -20.54
C TYR A 73 13.53 3.04 -19.83
N PHE A 74 13.17 2.49 -18.66
CA PHE A 74 13.91 1.63 -17.73
C PHE A 74 15.19 2.23 -17.14
N GLY A 75 15.95 2.98 -17.93
CA GLY A 75 17.30 3.44 -17.61
C GLY A 75 17.35 4.48 -16.51
N TYR A 76 16.63 5.58 -16.70
CA TYR A 76 16.80 6.80 -15.91
C TYR A 76 15.47 7.38 -15.44
N PHE A 77 15.50 8.04 -14.29
CA PHE A 77 14.39 8.83 -13.78
C PHE A 77 14.27 10.13 -14.61
N VAL A 78 13.08 10.37 -15.16
CA VAL A 78 12.74 11.60 -15.87
C VAL A 78 11.98 12.53 -14.94
N LYS A 79 12.58 13.68 -14.63
CA LYS A 79 12.03 14.69 -13.72
C LYS A 79 11.01 15.62 -14.39
N GLN A 80 11.20 15.93 -15.67
CA GLN A 80 10.45 16.96 -16.38
C GLN A 80 9.72 16.39 -17.59
N TYR A 81 8.51 16.87 -17.84
CA TYR A 81 7.64 16.48 -18.94
C TYR A 81 7.07 17.73 -19.62
N GLY A 82 6.66 17.61 -20.87
CA GLY A 82 5.98 18.69 -21.58
C GLY A 82 4.50 18.76 -21.22
N ILE A 83 3.93 19.97 -21.21
CA ILE A 83 2.49 20.20 -21.07
C ILE A 83 1.92 20.56 -22.44
N PHE A 84 0.87 19.87 -22.88
CA PHE A 84 0.19 20.22 -24.13
C PHE A 84 -0.39 21.64 -24.07
N GLN A 85 -0.07 22.43 -25.09
CA GLN A 85 -0.59 23.80 -25.26
C GLN A 85 -1.83 23.86 -26.16
N TYR A 86 -2.09 22.78 -26.90
CA TYR A 86 -3.18 22.67 -27.87
C TYR A 86 -4.07 21.47 -27.56
N PHE A 87 -5.07 21.22 -28.42
CA PHE A 87 -6.02 20.14 -28.25
C PHE A 87 -5.33 18.77 -28.08
N ASN A 88 -5.79 18.02 -27.08
CA ASN A 88 -5.28 16.69 -26.76
C ASN A 88 -6.28 15.63 -27.23
N GLU A 89 -5.95 14.95 -28.32
CA GLU A 89 -6.74 13.85 -28.89
C GLU A 89 -6.79 12.60 -27.98
N ASN A 90 -5.84 12.46 -27.06
CA ASN A 90 -5.68 11.30 -26.17
C ASN A 90 -6.32 11.49 -24.79
N GLY A 91 -7.13 12.54 -24.60
CA GLY A 91 -7.66 12.95 -23.29
C GLY A 91 -8.59 11.95 -22.59
N ALA A 92 -9.10 10.93 -23.29
CA ALA A 92 -10.09 9.99 -22.79
C ALA A 92 -9.60 8.53 -22.67
N MET A 93 -8.30 8.26 -22.83
CA MET A 93 -7.81 6.87 -22.91
C MET A 93 -8.09 6.02 -21.65
N LEU A 94 -8.01 6.59 -20.44
CA LEU A 94 -8.15 5.83 -19.19
C LEU A 94 -8.74 6.65 -18.04
N PHE A 95 -9.76 6.12 -17.38
CA PHE A 95 -10.33 6.68 -16.14
C PHE A 95 -9.59 6.13 -14.91
N SER A 96 -8.93 7.01 -14.17
CA SER A 96 -8.27 6.68 -12.89
C SER A 96 -8.40 7.83 -11.90
N SER A 97 -8.61 7.51 -10.63
CA SER A 97 -8.57 8.50 -9.55
C SER A 97 -7.18 9.13 -9.35
N GLN A 98 -6.11 8.51 -9.86
CA GLN A 98 -4.76 9.09 -9.87
C GLN A 98 -4.72 10.42 -10.64
N SER A 99 -5.50 10.54 -11.70
CA SER A 99 -5.58 11.75 -12.53
C SER A 99 -6.02 12.98 -11.73
N LEU A 100 -6.77 12.82 -10.64
CA LEU A 100 -7.10 13.94 -9.74
C LEU A 100 -5.83 14.58 -9.15
N PHE A 101 -4.89 13.75 -8.69
CA PHE A 101 -3.65 14.21 -8.08
C PHE A 101 -2.68 14.77 -9.12
N ILE A 102 -2.61 14.14 -10.31
CA ILE A 102 -1.80 14.65 -11.42
C ILE A 102 -2.30 16.04 -11.85
N LYS A 103 -3.61 16.22 -12.05
CA LYS A 103 -4.17 17.53 -12.43
C LYS A 103 -3.96 18.60 -11.36
N LEU A 104 -4.07 18.23 -10.08
CA LEU A 104 -3.73 19.13 -8.98
C LEU A 104 -2.24 19.53 -9.03
N ALA A 105 -1.34 18.56 -9.25
CA ALA A 105 0.09 18.81 -9.39
C ALA A 105 0.40 19.73 -10.58
N ILE A 106 -0.23 19.50 -11.74
CA ILE A 106 -0.11 20.36 -12.92
C ILE A 106 -0.59 21.78 -12.59
N GLY A 107 -1.72 21.93 -11.90
CA GLY A 107 -2.22 23.24 -11.47
C GLY A 107 -1.23 23.99 -10.59
N LEU A 108 -0.64 23.32 -9.60
CA LEU A 108 0.40 23.91 -8.74
C LEU A 108 1.68 24.22 -9.53
N ASN A 109 2.09 23.35 -10.45
CA ASN A 109 3.24 23.59 -11.32
C ASN A 109 3.03 24.82 -12.20
N LYS A 110 1.84 24.98 -12.80
CA LYS A 110 1.49 26.17 -13.60
C LYS A 110 1.49 27.44 -12.77
N LEU A 111 1.13 27.36 -11.48
CA LEU A 111 1.10 28.51 -10.58
C LEU A 111 2.50 28.95 -10.12
N PHE A 112 3.41 28.01 -9.87
CA PHE A 112 4.69 28.29 -9.21
C PHE A 112 5.94 28.08 -10.07
N PHE A 113 5.84 27.41 -11.22
CA PHE A 113 7.01 27.02 -12.02
C PHE A 113 6.87 27.34 -13.51
N SER A 114 6.01 26.65 -14.26
CA SER A 114 5.88 26.84 -15.71
C SER A 114 4.53 26.36 -16.24
N SER A 115 4.02 27.06 -17.26
CA SER A 115 2.84 26.66 -18.03
C SER A 115 3.13 25.61 -19.12
N GLU A 116 4.41 25.42 -19.46
CA GLU A 116 4.87 24.59 -20.59
C GLU A 116 5.60 23.33 -20.14
N VAL A 117 6.31 23.40 -19.00
CA VAL A 117 7.10 22.29 -18.46
C VAL A 117 6.53 21.86 -17.13
N PHE A 118 6.20 20.57 -17.01
CA PHE A 118 5.77 19.96 -15.77
C PHE A 118 6.94 19.31 -15.03
N ASP A 119 7.20 19.73 -13.80
CA ASP A 119 8.15 19.09 -12.89
C ASP A 119 7.42 18.10 -11.96
N ILE A 120 7.77 16.82 -12.05
CA ILE A 120 7.08 15.74 -11.31
C ILE A 120 7.19 15.90 -9.78
N ARG A 121 8.14 16.69 -9.28
CA ARG A 121 8.30 16.94 -7.84
C ARG A 121 7.08 17.65 -7.23
N PHE A 122 6.29 18.39 -8.01
CA PHE A 122 5.01 18.94 -7.52
C PHE A 122 4.03 17.83 -7.12
N GLN A 123 3.98 16.76 -7.90
CA GLN A 123 3.19 15.58 -7.57
C GLN A 123 3.77 14.89 -6.34
N ALA A 124 5.09 14.71 -6.28
CA ALA A 124 5.74 14.09 -5.13
C ALA A 124 5.49 14.89 -3.84
N ALA A 125 5.38 16.22 -3.91
CA ALA A 125 5.08 17.06 -2.75
C ALA A 125 3.67 16.80 -2.21
N ILE A 126 2.66 16.73 -3.10
CA ILE A 126 1.28 16.36 -2.73
C ILE A 126 1.26 14.99 -2.06
N TYR A 127 1.91 13.99 -2.68
CA TYR A 127 1.97 12.64 -2.14
C TYR A 127 2.71 12.58 -0.81
N THR A 128 3.82 13.30 -0.64
CA THR A 128 4.57 13.36 0.62
C THR A 128 3.71 13.92 1.74
N VAL A 129 2.96 14.99 1.51
CA VAL A 129 2.06 15.58 2.52
C VAL A 129 0.98 14.57 2.93
N LEU A 130 0.28 13.98 1.97
CA LEU A 130 -0.77 13.00 2.24
C LEU A 130 -0.21 11.76 2.95
N TYR A 131 0.97 11.29 2.54
CA TYR A 131 1.65 10.15 3.10
C TYR A 131 2.04 10.38 4.57
N VAL A 132 2.62 11.53 4.90
CA VAL A 132 3.01 11.87 6.28
C VAL A 132 1.79 11.95 7.20
N ILE A 133 0.67 12.48 6.72
CA ILE A 133 -0.61 12.47 7.46
C ILE A 133 -1.09 11.02 7.66
N ALA A 134 -1.02 10.18 6.63
CA ALA A 134 -1.40 8.77 6.73
C ALA A 134 -0.55 8.00 7.75
N ILE A 135 0.76 8.21 7.74
CA ILE A 135 1.71 7.62 8.71
C ILE A 135 1.45 8.12 10.12
N TYR A 136 1.19 9.43 10.30
CA TYR A 136 0.80 9.98 11.60
C TYR A 136 -0.43 9.27 12.16
N LEU A 137 -1.49 9.13 11.34
CA LEU A 137 -2.71 8.43 11.75
C LEU A 137 -2.47 6.95 12.03
N LEU A 138 -1.65 6.26 11.23
CA LEU A 138 -1.30 4.86 11.45
C LEU A 138 -0.62 4.66 12.81
N ILE A 139 0.41 5.47 13.11
CA ILE A 139 1.16 5.38 14.36
C ILE A 139 0.27 5.76 15.55
N GLU A 140 -0.53 6.82 15.45
CA GLU A 140 -1.48 7.20 16.50
C GLU A 140 -2.50 6.07 16.76
N ALA A 141 -3.02 5.40 15.71
CA ALA A 141 -3.99 4.30 15.86
C ALA A 141 -3.39 3.09 16.60
N ILE A 142 -2.14 2.78 16.31
CA ILE A 142 -1.42 1.63 16.87
C ILE A 142 -0.97 1.92 18.30
N THR A 143 -0.35 3.08 18.52
CA THR A 143 0.24 3.48 19.80
C THR A 143 -0.78 3.97 20.82
N TRP A 144 -2.04 4.11 20.42
CA TRP A 144 -3.13 4.45 21.33
C TRP A 144 -3.20 3.48 22.52
N LYS A 145 -3.10 4.05 23.74
CA LYS A 145 -3.03 3.34 25.03
C LYS A 145 -1.76 2.52 25.28
N MET A 146 -0.72 2.69 24.46
CA MET A 146 0.61 2.16 24.77
C MET A 146 1.36 3.12 25.70
N SER A 147 2.33 2.59 26.45
CA SER A 147 3.24 3.47 27.22
C SER A 147 4.09 4.31 26.27
N ARG A 148 4.55 5.48 26.72
CA ARG A 148 5.34 6.39 25.89
C ARG A 148 6.61 5.75 25.32
N LYS A 149 7.31 4.92 26.13
CA LYS A 149 8.48 4.15 25.69
C LYS A 149 8.14 3.19 24.54
N GLN A 150 7.05 2.42 24.69
CA GLN A 150 6.60 1.53 23.63
C GLN A 150 6.22 2.31 22.37
N GLY A 151 5.51 3.43 22.52
CA GLY A 151 5.15 4.30 21.41
C GLY A 151 6.37 4.74 20.59
N PHE A 152 7.44 5.20 21.24
CA PHE A 152 8.67 5.59 20.56
C PHE A 152 9.38 4.44 19.84
N ILE A 153 9.37 3.23 20.41
CA ILE A 153 9.88 2.04 19.73
C ILE A 153 9.08 1.77 18.45
N ILE A 154 7.74 1.84 18.52
CA ILE A 154 6.87 1.66 17.36
C ILE A 154 7.10 2.77 16.32
N ALA A 155 7.33 4.01 16.74
CA ALA A 155 7.66 5.11 15.84
C ALA A 155 8.99 4.88 15.11
N GLY A 156 10.02 4.37 15.79
CA GLY A 156 11.30 4.01 15.17
C GLY A 156 11.15 2.88 14.14
N ILE A 157 10.36 1.85 14.46
CA ILE A 157 10.05 0.77 13.51
C ILE A 157 9.26 1.30 12.31
N ALA A 158 8.30 2.20 12.54
CA ALA A 158 7.54 2.84 11.46
C ALA A 158 8.47 3.65 10.53
N ILE A 159 9.40 4.43 11.08
CA ILE A 159 10.40 5.16 10.29
C ILE A 159 11.23 4.19 9.44
N PHE A 160 11.68 3.07 10.01
CA PHE A 160 12.46 2.08 9.28
C PHE A 160 11.70 1.43 8.12
N ILE A 161 10.42 1.07 8.32
CA ILE A 161 9.59 0.40 7.31
C ILE A 161 9.09 1.39 6.25
N PHE A 162 8.46 2.47 6.70
CA PHE A 162 7.71 3.42 5.86
C PHE A 162 8.53 4.62 5.41
N GLY A 163 9.70 4.84 6.01
CA GLY A 163 10.71 5.76 5.46
C GLY A 163 11.50 5.17 4.30
N ASP A 164 11.37 3.86 4.03
CA ASP A 164 12.18 3.17 3.01
C ASP A 164 12.02 3.79 1.61
N THR A 165 13.13 4.17 0.99
CA THR A 165 13.11 4.84 -0.32
C THR A 165 12.54 3.95 -1.42
N GLY A 166 12.56 2.62 -1.26
CA GLY A 166 11.87 1.72 -2.17
C GLY A 166 10.38 2.04 -2.32
N TYR A 167 9.74 2.50 -1.23
CA TYR A 167 8.36 2.96 -1.25
C TYR A 167 8.22 4.40 -1.75
N THR A 168 9.01 5.33 -1.21
CA THR A 168 8.81 6.75 -1.45
C THR A 168 9.28 7.19 -2.84
N ALA A 169 10.20 6.46 -3.49
CA ALA A 169 10.64 6.73 -4.87
C ALA A 169 9.49 6.77 -5.88
N TYR A 170 8.42 6.00 -5.66
CA TYR A 170 7.23 6.01 -6.51
C TYR A 170 6.55 7.40 -6.57
N PHE A 171 6.74 8.26 -5.56
CA PHE A 171 6.11 9.58 -5.55
C PHE A 171 6.62 10.48 -6.69
N ASN A 172 7.90 10.31 -7.06
CA ASN A 172 8.54 10.89 -8.24
C ASN A 172 8.38 9.95 -9.46
N SER A 173 7.14 9.55 -9.76
CA SER A 173 6.81 8.71 -10.92
C SER A 173 5.32 8.79 -11.27
N PHE A 174 4.92 8.36 -12.47
CA PHE A 174 3.50 8.25 -12.82
C PHE A 174 2.89 6.88 -12.47
N TYR A 175 3.57 6.08 -11.64
CA TYR A 175 3.03 4.85 -11.11
C TYR A 175 1.90 5.10 -10.11
N GLY A 176 0.77 4.41 -10.31
CA GLY A 176 -0.38 4.47 -9.40
C GLY A 176 -0.11 3.90 -8.00
N GLU A 177 0.99 3.17 -7.83
CA GLU A 177 1.51 2.60 -6.58
C GLU A 177 1.57 3.66 -5.46
N SER A 178 1.90 4.90 -5.77
CA SER A 178 1.90 6.03 -4.82
C SER A 178 0.52 6.27 -4.20
N VAL A 179 -0.51 6.34 -5.04
CA VAL A 179 -1.89 6.57 -4.61
C VAL A 179 -2.40 5.34 -3.86
N VAL A 180 -2.11 4.14 -4.38
CA VAL A 180 -2.43 2.87 -3.73
C VAL A 180 -1.85 2.82 -2.33
N MET A 181 -0.58 3.21 -2.17
CA MET A 181 0.10 3.19 -0.89
C MET A 181 -0.56 4.09 0.14
N ILE A 182 -0.72 5.37 -0.22
CA ILE A 182 -1.27 6.40 0.66
C ILE A 182 -2.70 6.04 1.08
N THR A 183 -3.53 5.64 0.12
CA THR A 183 -4.94 5.32 0.36
C THR A 183 -5.13 4.03 1.15
N MET A 184 -4.30 3.01 0.91
CA MET A 184 -4.30 1.77 1.71
C MET A 184 -3.94 2.06 3.17
N ILE A 185 -2.95 2.93 3.42
CA ILE A 185 -2.58 3.32 4.80
C ILE A 185 -3.70 4.12 5.46
N PHE A 186 -4.34 5.07 4.74
CA PHE A 186 -5.50 5.79 5.27
C PHE A 186 -6.66 4.86 5.59
N MET A 187 -6.98 3.91 4.71
CA MET A 187 -8.01 2.89 4.91
C MET A 187 -7.70 2.06 6.16
N PHE A 188 -6.48 1.54 6.26
CA PHE A 188 -6.05 0.72 7.39
C PHE A 188 -6.08 1.50 8.72
N ALA A 189 -5.53 2.71 8.73
CA ALA A 189 -5.47 3.57 9.92
C ALA A 189 -6.87 4.00 10.38
N SER A 190 -7.73 4.43 9.45
CA SER A 190 -9.10 4.85 9.78
C SER A 190 -9.96 3.70 10.31
N TRP A 191 -9.85 2.49 9.74
CA TRP A 191 -10.51 1.30 10.30
C TRP A 191 -9.99 0.97 11.69
N LEU A 192 -8.67 1.03 11.90
CA LEU A 192 -8.08 0.79 13.22
C LEU A 192 -8.52 1.86 14.24
N MET A 193 -8.72 3.11 13.82
CA MET A 193 -9.26 4.18 14.66
C MET A 193 -10.74 3.97 15.02
N LEU A 194 -11.57 3.47 14.09
CA LEU A 194 -12.95 3.05 14.36
C LEU A 194 -13.00 1.93 15.41
N TYR A 195 -12.07 0.98 15.33
CA TYR A 195 -11.88 -0.04 16.38
C TYR A 195 -11.53 0.60 17.74
N ARG A 196 -10.54 1.49 17.76
CA ARG A 196 -9.99 2.08 19.01
C ARG A 196 -10.88 3.15 19.65
N LYS A 197 -11.86 3.70 18.91
CA LYS A 197 -12.70 4.84 19.30
C LYS A 197 -11.86 6.04 19.77
N ARG A 198 -10.84 6.39 18.99
CA ARG A 198 -9.89 7.49 19.29
C ARG A 198 -10.35 8.84 18.74
N PHE A 199 -10.93 8.83 17.55
CA PHE A 199 -11.47 9.99 16.85
C PHE A 199 -12.97 9.82 16.62
N ASN A 200 -13.60 10.85 16.06
CA ASN A 200 -15.01 10.82 15.71
C ASN A 200 -15.28 9.70 14.67
N ASP A 201 -16.21 8.79 14.98
CA ASP A 201 -16.51 7.64 14.12
C ASP A 201 -17.02 8.07 12.73
N TYR A 202 -17.75 9.18 12.60
CA TYR A 202 -18.21 9.67 11.28
C TYR A 202 -17.05 10.20 10.44
N ALA A 203 -16.10 10.92 11.05
CA ALA A 203 -14.92 11.40 10.36
C ALA A 203 -14.02 10.24 9.90
N MET A 204 -13.85 9.23 10.75
CA MET A 204 -13.09 8.03 10.39
C MET A 204 -13.81 7.18 9.35
N LEU A 205 -15.14 7.09 9.38
CA LEU A 205 -15.93 6.48 8.32
C LEU A 205 -15.75 7.23 7.00
N ALA A 206 -15.81 8.57 6.99
CA ALA A 206 -15.60 9.36 5.78
C ALA A 206 -14.20 9.15 5.20
N LEU A 207 -13.15 9.18 6.04
CA LEU A 207 -11.78 8.91 5.61
C LEU A 207 -11.63 7.49 5.06
N PHE A 208 -12.23 6.49 5.72
CA PHE A 208 -12.27 5.10 5.26
C PHE A 208 -12.94 4.97 3.89
N VAL A 209 -14.06 5.67 3.67
CA VAL A 209 -14.80 5.64 2.40
C VAL A 209 -14.02 6.31 1.29
N ILE A 210 -13.57 7.54 1.50
CA ILE A 210 -12.81 8.30 0.50
C ILE A 210 -11.55 7.53 0.10
N SER A 211 -10.79 7.04 1.08
CA SER A 211 -9.57 6.27 0.81
C SER A 211 -9.85 4.97 0.05
N THR A 212 -10.91 4.23 0.41
CA THR A 212 -11.29 2.99 -0.29
C THR A 212 -11.74 3.24 -1.74
N LEU A 213 -12.51 4.30 -1.98
CA LEU A 213 -12.97 4.63 -3.34
C LEU A 213 -11.79 5.02 -4.23
N ILE A 214 -10.89 5.86 -3.74
CA ILE A 214 -9.67 6.25 -4.48
C ILE A 214 -8.81 5.01 -4.71
N LEU A 215 -8.59 4.16 -3.70
CA LEU A 215 -7.82 2.92 -3.82
C LEU A 215 -8.37 2.01 -4.92
N THR A 216 -9.69 1.76 -4.89
CA THR A 216 -10.37 0.87 -5.85
C THR A 216 -10.30 1.42 -7.28
N THR A 217 -10.49 2.73 -7.45
CA THR A 217 -10.55 3.39 -8.77
C THR A 217 -9.21 3.91 -9.28
N SER A 218 -8.12 3.72 -8.53
CA SER A 218 -6.78 4.19 -8.91
C SER A 218 -6.15 3.35 -10.02
N LYS A 219 -6.47 2.05 -10.05
CA LYS A 219 -6.06 1.12 -11.10
C LYS A 219 -7.16 0.11 -11.34
N GLN A 220 -7.33 -0.32 -12.59
CA GLN A 220 -8.25 -1.37 -12.97
C GLN A 220 -8.02 -2.68 -12.20
N GLN A 221 -6.76 -3.02 -11.90
CA GLN A 221 -6.40 -4.21 -11.11
C GLN A 221 -6.87 -4.15 -9.66
N ASN A 222 -7.20 -2.96 -9.13
CA ASN A 222 -7.69 -2.79 -7.77
C ASN A 222 -9.22 -2.96 -7.68
N ALA A 223 -9.93 -3.25 -8.78
CA ALA A 223 -11.38 -3.47 -8.76
C ALA A 223 -11.84 -4.49 -7.68
N PRO A 224 -11.15 -5.63 -7.45
CA PRO A 224 -11.53 -6.59 -6.40
C PRO A 224 -11.44 -6.02 -4.97
N VAL A 225 -10.58 -5.02 -4.75
CA VAL A 225 -10.35 -4.41 -3.42
C VAL A 225 -11.64 -3.81 -2.86
N GLY A 226 -12.38 -3.07 -3.69
CA GLY A 226 -13.66 -2.48 -3.30
C GLY A 226 -14.69 -3.53 -2.89
N MET A 227 -14.72 -4.67 -3.58
CA MET A 227 -15.62 -5.78 -3.28
C MET A 227 -15.26 -6.47 -1.97
N ILE A 228 -13.98 -6.80 -1.76
CA ILE A 228 -13.47 -7.42 -0.54
C ILE A 228 -13.76 -6.54 0.68
N ILE A 229 -13.47 -5.24 0.56
CA ILE A 229 -13.74 -4.28 1.62
C ILE A 229 -15.23 -4.18 1.88
N ALA A 230 -16.09 -4.06 0.86
CA ALA A 230 -17.54 -3.97 1.05
C ALA A 230 -18.10 -5.17 1.84
N VAL A 231 -17.64 -6.39 1.55
CA VAL A 231 -18.10 -7.59 2.26
C VAL A 231 -17.62 -7.60 3.71
N LEU A 232 -16.33 -7.35 3.95
CA LEU A 232 -15.75 -7.47 5.30
C LEU A 232 -16.12 -6.28 6.20
N ALA A 233 -16.26 -5.10 5.62
CA ALA A 233 -16.68 -3.89 6.32
C ALA A 233 -18.18 -3.87 6.68
N CYS A 234 -18.99 -4.85 6.24
CA CYS A 234 -20.32 -5.10 6.81
C CYS A 234 -20.28 -5.18 8.35
N SER A 235 -19.18 -5.69 8.91
CA SER A 235 -18.99 -5.77 10.35
C SER A 235 -19.02 -4.39 11.06
N LEU A 236 -18.76 -3.29 10.34
CA LEU A 236 -18.84 -1.92 10.85
C LEU A 236 -20.29 -1.47 11.12
N LEU A 237 -21.31 -2.13 10.55
CA LEU A 237 -22.71 -1.78 10.83
C LEU A 237 -23.08 -1.91 12.31
N TRP A 238 -22.35 -2.77 13.04
CA TRP A 238 -22.64 -3.09 14.43
C TRP A 238 -21.74 -2.35 15.44
N ILE A 239 -20.78 -1.52 15.01
CA ILE A 239 -19.94 -0.74 15.95
C ILE A 239 -20.68 0.42 16.63
N ARG A 240 -21.82 0.87 16.05
CA ARG A 240 -22.75 1.83 16.64
C ARG A 240 -24.20 1.36 16.47
N ARG A 241 -25.06 1.74 17.42
CA ARG A 241 -26.52 1.52 17.34
C ARG A 241 -27.27 2.67 16.66
N ASP A 242 -26.59 3.78 16.44
CA ASP A 242 -27.15 4.96 15.79
C ASP A 242 -27.64 4.65 14.35
N LYS A 243 -28.85 5.12 14.03
CA LYS A 243 -29.49 4.87 12.73
C LYS A 243 -28.76 5.58 11.60
N ILE A 244 -28.33 6.83 11.81
CA ILE A 244 -27.63 7.62 10.80
C ILE A 244 -26.32 6.95 10.43
N PHE A 245 -25.53 6.55 11.42
CA PHE A 245 -24.27 5.85 11.19
C PHE A 245 -24.46 4.55 10.40
N ARG A 246 -25.50 3.78 10.70
CA ARG A 246 -25.81 2.55 9.95
C ARG A 246 -26.20 2.83 8.50
N ILE A 247 -27.05 3.82 8.26
CA ILE A 247 -27.44 4.22 6.90
C ILE A 247 -26.22 4.68 6.11
N LEU A 248 -25.39 5.56 6.69
CA LEU A 248 -24.15 6.02 6.05
C LEU A 248 -23.20 4.87 5.77
N THR A 249 -23.06 3.91 6.70
CA THR A 249 -22.23 2.72 6.48
C THR A 249 -22.80 1.85 5.35
N MET A 250 -24.11 1.56 5.33
CA MET A 250 -24.73 0.78 4.24
C MET A 250 -24.55 1.44 2.87
N ALA A 251 -24.81 2.75 2.79
CA ALA A 251 -24.61 3.53 1.57
C ALA A 251 -23.14 3.49 1.13
N SER A 252 -22.21 3.56 2.09
CA SER A 252 -20.77 3.46 1.83
C SER A 252 -20.38 2.09 1.26
N LEU A 253 -20.89 1.00 1.82
CA LEU A 253 -20.60 -0.37 1.35
C LEU A 253 -21.18 -0.59 -0.04
N ALA A 254 -22.40 -0.12 -0.29
CA ALA A 254 -23.01 -0.17 -1.62
C ALA A 254 -22.19 0.64 -2.65
N LEU A 255 -21.71 1.82 -2.26
CA LEU A 255 -20.86 2.65 -3.11
C LEU A 255 -19.50 2.00 -3.39
N MET A 256 -18.88 1.33 -2.41
CA MET A 256 -17.62 0.58 -2.60
C MET A 256 -17.81 -0.61 -3.54
N LEU A 257 -18.90 -1.35 -3.38
CA LEU A 257 -19.24 -2.47 -4.26
C LEU A 257 -19.48 -1.96 -5.68
N PHE A 258 -20.26 -0.89 -5.83
CA PHE A 258 -20.50 -0.24 -7.11
C PHE A 258 -19.21 0.25 -7.74
N ALA A 259 -18.31 0.90 -6.99
CA ALA A 259 -17.03 1.37 -7.50
C ALA A 259 -16.14 0.21 -7.98
N GLY A 260 -16.14 -0.92 -7.27
CA GLY A 260 -15.44 -2.13 -7.70
C GLY A 260 -15.99 -2.69 -9.02
N VAL A 261 -17.32 -2.85 -9.11
CA VAL A 261 -17.98 -3.31 -10.34
C VAL A 261 -17.76 -2.34 -11.50
N PHE A 262 -17.95 -1.03 -11.27
CA PHE A 262 -17.75 0.00 -12.28
C PHE A 262 -16.30 0.00 -12.78
N THR A 263 -15.31 -0.08 -11.90
CA THR A 263 -13.90 -0.13 -12.29
C THR A 263 -13.60 -1.36 -13.14
N TYR A 264 -14.18 -2.52 -12.81
CA TYR A 264 -14.04 -3.74 -13.59
C TYR A 264 -14.68 -3.64 -14.98
N LEU A 265 -15.89 -3.05 -15.07
CA LEU A 265 -16.60 -2.89 -16.35
C LEU A 265 -15.94 -1.85 -17.28
N ASN A 266 -15.12 -0.96 -16.75
CA ASN A 266 -14.37 0.03 -17.54
C ASN A 266 -12.96 -0.45 -17.94
N ILE A 267 -12.68 -1.75 -17.82
CA ILE A 267 -11.48 -2.35 -18.41
C ILE A 267 -11.72 -2.46 -19.91
N SER A 268 -10.90 -1.79 -20.74
CA SER A 268 -11.04 -1.87 -22.19
C SER A 268 -10.76 -3.28 -22.70
N ASN A 269 -11.44 -3.70 -23.76
CA ASN A 269 -11.22 -5.02 -24.39
C ASN A 269 -9.76 -5.24 -24.80
N GLU A 270 -9.04 -4.20 -25.23
CA GLU A 270 -7.60 -4.29 -25.54
C GLU A 270 -6.78 -4.80 -24.34
N PHE A 271 -6.94 -4.18 -23.15
CA PHE A 271 -6.31 -4.67 -21.92
C PHE A 271 -6.79 -6.06 -21.50
N VAL A 272 -8.04 -6.43 -21.78
CA VAL A 272 -8.53 -7.79 -21.52
C VAL A 272 -7.79 -8.79 -22.40
N ASN A 273 -7.65 -8.52 -23.70
CA ASN A 273 -7.01 -9.42 -24.65
C ASN A 273 -5.50 -9.55 -24.39
N ILE A 274 -4.82 -8.43 -24.08
CA ILE A 274 -3.40 -8.44 -23.66
C ILE A 274 -3.19 -9.37 -22.46
N ASN A 275 -3.99 -9.16 -21.42
CA ASN A 275 -3.93 -9.93 -20.18
C ASN A 275 -4.25 -11.41 -20.45
N GLN A 276 -5.34 -11.70 -21.16
CA GLN A 276 -5.70 -13.06 -21.53
C GLN A 276 -4.59 -13.76 -22.33
N PHE A 277 -3.95 -13.06 -23.27
CA PHE A 277 -2.83 -13.59 -24.05
C PHE A 277 -1.70 -14.03 -23.13
N HIS A 278 -1.25 -13.15 -22.23
CA HIS A 278 -0.17 -13.46 -21.30
C HIS A 278 -0.57 -14.55 -20.29
N ALA A 279 -1.81 -14.54 -19.78
CA ALA A 279 -2.30 -15.56 -18.86
C ALA A 279 -2.17 -16.98 -19.44
N MET A 280 -2.40 -17.13 -20.75
CA MET A 280 -2.21 -18.40 -21.45
C MET A 280 -0.73 -18.68 -21.76
N THR A 281 -0.06 -17.76 -22.46
CA THR A 281 1.28 -17.97 -23.05
C THR A 281 2.41 -17.92 -22.03
N ARG A 282 2.29 -17.03 -21.05
CA ARG A 282 3.25 -16.75 -19.96
C ARG A 282 2.83 -17.37 -18.63
N GLY A 283 1.60 -17.86 -18.52
CA GLY A 283 1.11 -18.64 -17.39
C GLY A 283 0.96 -20.12 -17.77
N VAL A 284 -0.23 -20.50 -18.26
CA VAL A 284 -0.63 -21.91 -18.44
C VAL A 284 0.38 -22.71 -19.29
N LEU A 285 0.71 -22.25 -20.49
CA LEU A 285 1.60 -22.97 -21.42
C LEU A 285 3.06 -22.98 -20.93
N LYS A 286 3.46 -21.92 -20.21
CA LYS A 286 4.80 -21.80 -19.66
C LYS A 286 5.04 -22.85 -18.59
N GLU A 287 4.10 -22.98 -17.66
CA GLU A 287 4.17 -23.88 -16.51
C GLU A 287 3.80 -25.33 -16.86
N ALA A 288 3.08 -25.56 -17.95
CA ALA A 288 2.73 -26.90 -18.42
C ALA A 288 3.98 -27.68 -18.87
N PRO A 289 4.20 -28.92 -18.37
CA PRO A 289 5.21 -29.83 -18.90
C PRO A 289 4.97 -30.17 -20.37
N ASP A 290 3.70 -30.36 -20.73
CA ASP A 290 3.23 -30.58 -22.09
C ASP A 290 2.17 -29.50 -22.44
N PRO A 291 2.56 -28.47 -23.22
CA PRO A 291 1.66 -27.40 -23.63
C PRO A 291 0.49 -27.87 -24.50
N GLU A 292 0.67 -28.91 -25.32
CA GLU A 292 -0.39 -29.43 -26.20
C GLU A 292 -1.47 -30.11 -25.36
N ALA A 293 -1.06 -30.95 -24.40
CA ALA A 293 -2.00 -31.56 -23.44
C ALA A 293 -2.74 -30.50 -22.60
N ALA A 294 -2.09 -29.39 -22.24
CA ALA A 294 -2.71 -28.28 -21.52
C ALA A 294 -3.80 -27.58 -22.36
N LEU A 295 -3.52 -27.32 -23.64
CA LEU A 295 -4.49 -26.76 -24.58
C LEU A 295 -5.68 -27.70 -24.78
N LYS A 296 -5.41 -28.99 -24.96
CA LYS A 296 -6.44 -30.02 -25.10
C LYS A 296 -7.36 -30.09 -23.87
N ALA A 297 -6.80 -29.99 -22.67
CA ALA A 297 -7.57 -29.96 -21.41
C ALA A 297 -8.48 -28.72 -21.30
N LEU A 298 -8.13 -27.63 -21.98
CA LEU A 298 -8.94 -26.41 -22.10
C LEU A 298 -9.88 -26.41 -23.31
N GLY A 299 -9.89 -27.48 -24.11
CA GLY A 299 -10.72 -27.59 -25.32
C GLY A 299 -10.22 -26.71 -26.48
N MET A 300 -8.93 -26.41 -26.50
CA MET A 300 -8.27 -25.59 -27.52
C MET A 300 -7.44 -26.45 -28.47
N ASP A 301 -7.15 -25.89 -29.64
CA ASP A 301 -6.27 -26.51 -30.64
C ASP A 301 -4.82 -26.55 -30.15
N GLU A 302 -4.18 -27.70 -30.29
CA GLU A 302 -2.81 -27.99 -29.86
C GLU A 302 -1.79 -27.11 -30.62
N GLN A 303 -2.12 -26.63 -31.84
CA GLN A 303 -1.24 -25.77 -32.64
C GLN A 303 -0.84 -24.46 -31.93
N TYR A 304 -1.64 -23.98 -30.99
CA TYR A 304 -1.34 -22.77 -30.21
C TYR A 304 -0.20 -22.96 -29.20
N ALA A 305 0.31 -24.18 -29.03
CA ALA A 305 1.49 -24.46 -28.21
C ALA A 305 2.71 -23.64 -28.67
N ILE A 306 2.76 -23.28 -29.96
CA ILE A 306 3.81 -22.42 -30.54
C ILE A 306 3.89 -21.03 -29.90
N LEU A 307 2.81 -20.57 -29.25
CA LEU A 307 2.75 -19.27 -28.57
C LEU A 307 3.36 -19.30 -27.16
N LYS A 308 3.83 -20.46 -26.68
CA LYS A 308 4.49 -20.57 -25.38
C LYS A 308 5.63 -19.55 -25.26
N ASN A 309 5.70 -18.86 -24.13
CA ASN A 309 6.65 -17.80 -23.80
C ASN A 309 6.54 -16.49 -24.59
N SER A 310 5.70 -16.42 -25.62
CA SER A 310 5.49 -15.18 -26.38
C SER A 310 4.84 -14.09 -25.52
N ILE A 311 5.11 -12.83 -25.83
CA ILE A 311 4.44 -11.68 -25.22
C ILE A 311 3.74 -10.83 -26.27
N HIS A 312 2.63 -10.20 -25.87
CA HIS A 312 1.83 -9.33 -26.73
C HIS A 312 2.63 -8.21 -27.45
N TYR A 313 3.76 -7.78 -26.88
CA TYR A 313 4.57 -6.67 -27.40
C TYR A 313 5.82 -7.11 -28.16
N GLU A 314 5.92 -8.38 -28.60
CA GLU A 314 7.06 -8.83 -29.39
C GLU A 314 7.12 -8.12 -30.74
N LYS A 315 8.32 -7.71 -31.13
CA LYS A 315 8.56 -7.07 -32.43
C LYS A 315 8.41 -8.03 -33.60
N TYR A 316 8.71 -9.31 -33.36
CA TYR A 316 8.63 -10.39 -34.34
C TYR A 316 7.68 -11.44 -33.80
N VAL A 317 6.45 -11.42 -34.28
CA VAL A 317 5.39 -12.31 -33.81
C VAL A 317 5.21 -13.47 -34.79
N THR A 318 4.97 -14.67 -34.24
CA THR A 318 4.61 -15.86 -35.03
C THR A 318 3.25 -15.71 -35.71
N ILE A 319 2.34 -14.97 -35.06
CA ILE A 319 1.01 -14.62 -35.53
C ILE A 319 0.68 -13.22 -35.01
N ASP A 320 -0.03 -12.42 -35.80
CA ASP A 320 -0.53 -11.14 -35.32
C ASP A 320 -1.50 -11.36 -34.13
N VAL A 321 -1.14 -10.80 -32.97
CA VAL A 321 -1.88 -10.91 -31.70
C VAL A 321 -3.27 -10.28 -31.78
N ASN A 322 -3.49 -9.37 -32.74
CA ASN A 322 -4.76 -8.72 -33.04
C ASN A 322 -5.50 -9.37 -34.22
N SER A 323 -5.03 -10.52 -34.72
CA SER A 323 -5.67 -11.18 -35.85
C SER A 323 -7.06 -11.70 -35.48
N PRO A 324 -8.04 -11.63 -36.41
CA PRO A 324 -9.36 -12.24 -36.21
C PRO A 324 -9.30 -13.73 -35.89
N LEU A 325 -8.24 -14.43 -36.34
CA LEU A 325 -8.01 -15.84 -36.08
C LEU A 325 -7.85 -16.13 -34.58
N LEU A 326 -7.04 -15.33 -33.88
CA LEU A 326 -6.87 -15.46 -32.42
C LEU A 326 -8.11 -15.00 -31.65
N GLU A 327 -8.79 -13.95 -32.11
CA GLU A 327 -10.05 -13.49 -31.50
C GLU A 327 -11.09 -14.61 -31.47
N GLU A 328 -11.30 -15.27 -32.62
CA GLU A 328 -12.33 -16.30 -32.76
C GLU A 328 -11.92 -17.63 -32.14
N ASN A 329 -10.65 -18.05 -32.27
CA ASN A 329 -10.24 -19.42 -31.95
C ASN A 329 -9.33 -19.56 -30.73
N PHE A 330 -8.81 -18.47 -30.18
CA PHE A 330 -7.94 -18.47 -29.00
C PHE A 330 -8.58 -17.71 -27.83
N TYR A 331 -8.78 -16.39 -27.94
CA TYR A 331 -9.29 -15.56 -26.84
C TYR A 331 -10.72 -15.95 -26.42
N SER A 332 -11.59 -16.29 -27.37
CA SER A 332 -12.97 -16.70 -27.09
C SER A 332 -13.11 -18.03 -26.33
N ARG A 333 -12.05 -18.87 -26.33
CA ARG A 333 -12.10 -20.26 -25.84
C ARG A 333 -11.87 -20.39 -24.34
N TYR A 334 -11.30 -19.38 -23.71
CA TYR A 334 -10.98 -19.41 -22.29
C TYR A 334 -11.24 -18.06 -21.64
N GLY A 335 -11.17 -18.05 -20.31
CA GLY A 335 -11.23 -16.84 -19.52
C GLY A 335 -10.72 -17.10 -18.13
N PHE A 336 -10.91 -16.13 -17.23
CA PHE A 336 -10.42 -16.20 -15.86
C PHE A 336 -10.83 -17.51 -15.15
N VAL A 337 -12.10 -17.91 -15.28
CA VAL A 337 -12.63 -19.12 -14.62
C VAL A 337 -12.01 -20.40 -15.19
N SER A 338 -11.81 -20.47 -16.51
CA SER A 338 -11.19 -21.64 -17.16
C SER A 338 -9.74 -21.82 -16.72
N ILE A 339 -8.98 -20.73 -16.67
CA ILE A 339 -7.59 -20.73 -16.19
C ILE A 339 -7.52 -21.12 -14.70
N LEU A 340 -8.39 -20.54 -13.88
CA LEU A 340 -8.48 -20.90 -12.46
C LEU A 340 -8.79 -22.39 -12.28
N LYS A 341 -9.76 -22.93 -13.03
CA LYS A 341 -10.10 -24.35 -13.00
C LYS A 341 -8.90 -25.21 -13.42
N TYR A 342 -8.19 -24.83 -14.47
CA TYR A 342 -6.98 -25.53 -14.92
C TYR A 342 -5.94 -25.61 -13.81
N TYR A 343 -5.60 -24.49 -13.16
CA TYR A 343 -4.61 -24.53 -12.07
C TYR A 343 -5.10 -25.36 -10.87
N LEU A 344 -6.40 -25.32 -10.53
CA LEU A 344 -6.94 -26.15 -9.45
C LEU A 344 -6.89 -27.66 -9.74
N THR A 345 -6.95 -28.06 -11.01
CA THR A 345 -6.79 -29.46 -11.43
C THR A 345 -5.32 -29.86 -11.65
N ASN A 346 -4.40 -28.90 -11.63
CA ASN A 346 -2.99 -29.05 -11.94
C ASN A 346 -2.14 -28.44 -10.79
N PRO A 347 -2.09 -29.10 -9.62
CA PRO A 347 -1.56 -28.52 -8.39
C PRO A 347 -0.06 -28.19 -8.44
N ASP A 348 0.73 -28.94 -9.21
CA ASP A 348 2.17 -28.66 -9.36
C ASP A 348 2.40 -27.35 -10.13
N GLN A 349 1.65 -27.13 -11.20
CA GLN A 349 1.67 -25.90 -12.00
C GLN A 349 1.14 -24.71 -11.18
N LEU A 350 0.07 -24.91 -10.41
CA LEU A 350 -0.42 -23.90 -9.48
C LEU A 350 0.64 -23.53 -8.43
N ASN A 351 1.29 -24.51 -7.82
CA ASN A 351 2.33 -24.26 -6.83
C ASN A 351 3.55 -23.55 -7.47
N SER A 352 3.93 -23.95 -8.68
CA SER A 352 5.02 -23.29 -9.42
C SER A 352 4.72 -21.82 -9.65
N ILE A 353 3.56 -21.49 -10.24
CA ILE A 353 3.22 -20.10 -10.55
C ILE A 353 2.98 -19.25 -9.29
N LEU A 354 2.43 -19.83 -8.21
CA LEU A 354 2.33 -19.16 -6.92
C LEU A 354 3.71 -18.87 -6.30
N ASN A 355 4.70 -19.73 -6.51
CA ASN A 355 6.07 -19.47 -6.06
C ASN A 355 6.78 -18.41 -6.91
N VAL A 356 6.52 -18.36 -8.23
CA VAL A 356 7.00 -17.27 -9.09
C VAL A 356 6.46 -15.92 -8.60
N ALA A 357 5.16 -15.85 -8.30
CA ALA A 357 4.55 -14.70 -7.65
C ALA A 357 5.20 -14.37 -6.31
N ALA A 358 5.30 -15.34 -5.40
CA ALA A 358 5.91 -15.12 -4.09
C ALA A 358 7.36 -14.59 -4.15
N GLN A 359 8.12 -14.84 -5.23
CA GLN A 359 9.46 -14.27 -5.41
C GLN A 359 9.45 -12.76 -5.64
N SER A 360 8.45 -12.25 -6.34
CA SER A 360 8.28 -10.82 -6.59
C SER A 360 7.54 -10.13 -5.42
N ALA A 361 6.77 -10.88 -4.63
CA ALA A 361 5.86 -10.36 -3.61
C ALA A 361 6.57 -9.73 -2.39
N PHE A 362 7.88 -9.94 -2.29
CA PHE A 362 8.74 -9.36 -1.27
C PHE A 362 9.65 -8.25 -1.80
N SER A 363 9.55 -7.92 -3.09
CA SER A 363 10.29 -6.83 -3.73
C SER A 363 9.42 -5.58 -3.84
N ILE A 364 9.74 -4.54 -3.06
CA ILE A 364 9.00 -3.25 -3.09
C ILE A 364 9.23 -2.52 -4.42
N LYS A 365 10.46 -2.62 -4.96
CA LYS A 365 10.89 -1.94 -6.17
C LYS A 365 11.31 -2.97 -7.22
N PRO A 366 10.82 -2.89 -8.46
CA PRO A 366 11.32 -3.73 -9.53
C PRO A 366 12.81 -3.47 -9.80
N ALA A 367 13.60 -4.55 -9.90
CA ALA A 367 15.05 -4.48 -10.08
C ALA A 367 15.45 -3.79 -11.40
N ALA A 368 14.59 -3.86 -12.42
CA ALA A 368 14.85 -3.38 -13.77
C ALA A 368 14.75 -1.85 -13.96
N MET A 369 14.41 -1.08 -12.93
CA MET A 369 14.18 0.37 -13.06
C MET A 369 15.25 1.21 -12.35
N GLY A 370 15.82 2.17 -13.09
CA GLY A 370 16.73 3.17 -12.54
C GLY A 370 16.03 4.21 -11.66
N ASN A 371 16.80 4.83 -10.76
CA ASN A 371 16.31 5.87 -9.85
C ASN A 371 16.88 7.26 -10.06
N PHE A 372 17.93 7.37 -10.86
CA PHE A 372 18.68 8.60 -11.02
C PHE A 372 18.42 9.22 -12.38
N GLU A 373 18.48 10.55 -12.45
CA GLU A 373 18.51 11.27 -13.72
C GLU A 373 19.80 10.90 -14.48
N HIS A 374 19.73 10.91 -15.82
CA HIS A 374 20.88 10.66 -16.68
C HIS A 374 22.04 11.62 -16.39
N SER A 375 21.74 12.87 -16.03
CA SER A 375 22.71 13.92 -15.70
C SER A 375 23.59 13.62 -14.48
N VAL A 376 23.21 12.66 -13.63
CA VAL A 376 24.01 12.24 -12.47
C VAL A 376 25.23 11.40 -12.89
N GLY A 377 25.25 10.88 -14.14
CA GLY A 377 26.36 10.07 -14.65
C GLY A 377 26.46 8.67 -14.03
N LYS A 378 25.32 8.15 -13.53
CA LYS A 378 25.23 6.75 -13.06
C LYS A 378 24.92 5.82 -14.22
N GLU A 379 25.25 4.54 -14.05
CA GLU A 379 24.97 3.50 -15.05
C GLU A 379 23.46 3.33 -15.30
N PHE A 380 23.13 2.81 -16.48
CA PHE A 380 21.75 2.47 -16.86
C PHE A 380 21.12 1.54 -15.81
N ARG A 381 19.90 1.86 -15.36
CA ARG A 381 19.16 1.15 -14.29
C ARG A 381 19.78 1.24 -12.89
N ALA A 382 20.73 2.15 -12.65
CA ALA A 382 21.29 2.36 -11.32
C ALA A 382 20.22 2.70 -10.28
N GLN A 383 20.28 2.03 -9.13
CA GLN A 383 19.30 2.15 -8.05
C GLN A 383 19.85 2.96 -6.87
N SER A 384 18.98 3.69 -6.18
CA SER A 384 19.35 4.37 -4.94
C SER A 384 19.39 3.38 -3.78
N HIS A 385 20.41 3.51 -2.94
CA HIS A 385 20.55 2.78 -1.67
C HIS A 385 20.35 3.68 -0.45
N PHE A 386 19.93 4.94 -0.67
CA PHE A 386 19.62 5.85 0.43
C PHE A 386 18.41 5.33 1.20
N PHE A 387 18.57 5.02 2.49
CA PHE A 387 17.50 4.53 3.37
C PHE A 387 16.68 3.37 2.76
N THR A 388 17.34 2.32 2.24
CA THR A 388 16.68 1.10 1.70
C THR A 388 16.84 -0.12 2.62
N GLY A 389 17.05 0.11 3.92
CA GLY A 389 17.40 -0.97 4.84
C GLY A 389 16.30 -2.00 5.02
N TYR A 390 15.04 -1.57 4.98
CA TYR A 390 13.90 -2.47 5.16
C TYR A 390 13.64 -3.29 3.90
N SER A 391 13.66 -2.65 2.72
CA SER A 391 13.54 -3.33 1.44
C SER A 391 14.65 -4.35 1.22
N GLN A 392 15.90 -4.02 1.57
CA GLN A 392 17.03 -4.97 1.51
C GLN A 392 16.88 -6.13 2.50
N LEU A 393 16.45 -5.86 3.74
CA LEU A 393 16.19 -6.91 4.72
C LEU A 393 15.09 -7.86 4.25
N LYS A 394 14.01 -7.31 3.67
CA LYS A 394 12.90 -8.10 3.13
C LYS A 394 13.37 -8.97 1.95
N LEU A 395 14.14 -8.40 1.02
CA LEU A 395 14.68 -9.11 -0.13
C LEU A 395 15.64 -10.27 0.24
N THR A 396 16.39 -10.12 1.33
CA THR A 396 17.40 -11.09 1.77
C THR A 396 16.85 -12.15 2.72
N LEU A 397 15.93 -11.79 3.62
CA LEU A 397 15.45 -12.70 4.67
C LEU A 397 14.10 -13.35 4.37
N ALA A 398 13.25 -12.76 3.53
CA ALA A 398 11.93 -13.32 3.29
C ALA A 398 12.04 -14.60 2.45
N PRO A 399 11.51 -15.75 2.91
CA PRO A 399 11.43 -16.94 2.09
C PRO A 399 10.50 -16.66 0.91
N ARG A 400 11.04 -16.78 -0.30
CA ARG A 400 10.37 -16.46 -1.56
C ARG A 400 9.45 -17.58 -2.04
N THR A 401 8.65 -18.12 -1.12
CA THR A 401 7.73 -19.22 -1.39
C THR A 401 6.33 -18.88 -0.94
N PHE A 402 5.34 -19.38 -1.67
CA PHE A 402 3.93 -19.20 -1.29
C PHE A 402 3.62 -19.92 0.03
N GLY A 403 4.33 -21.02 0.33
CA GLY A 403 4.24 -21.70 1.63
C GLY A 403 4.56 -20.79 2.81
N PHE A 404 5.53 -19.88 2.68
CA PHE A 404 5.81 -18.89 3.71
C PHE A 404 4.67 -17.88 3.88
N ILE A 405 4.09 -17.39 2.78
CA ILE A 405 2.91 -16.52 2.82
C ILE A 405 1.77 -17.22 3.57
N PHE A 406 1.51 -18.49 3.26
CA PHE A 406 0.50 -19.30 3.93
C PHE A 406 0.77 -19.45 5.44
N LEU A 407 2.00 -19.81 5.83
CA LEU A 407 2.39 -19.93 7.23
C LEU A 407 2.26 -18.60 7.98
N TRP A 408 2.66 -17.49 7.36
CA TRP A 408 2.50 -16.15 7.92
C TRP A 408 1.02 -15.82 8.16
N MET A 409 0.13 -16.13 7.20
CA MET A 409 -1.31 -15.92 7.36
C MET A 409 -1.88 -16.74 8.53
N VAL A 410 -1.58 -18.04 8.58
CA VAL A 410 -2.05 -18.93 9.65
C VAL A 410 -1.56 -18.45 11.01
N LEU A 411 -0.29 -18.06 11.11
CA LEU A 411 0.31 -17.55 12.35
C LEU A 411 -0.36 -16.25 12.80
N VAL A 412 -0.51 -15.27 11.90
CA VAL A 412 -1.15 -13.98 12.25
C VAL A 412 -2.60 -14.20 12.67
N ILE A 413 -3.39 -14.94 11.90
CA ILE A 413 -4.79 -15.25 12.23
C ILE A 413 -4.85 -16.00 13.57
N GLY A 414 -4.01 -17.02 13.77
CA GLY A 414 -3.92 -17.77 15.02
C GLY A 414 -3.64 -16.87 16.24
N LEU A 415 -2.71 -15.92 16.13
CA LEU A 415 -2.35 -15.00 17.21
C LEU A 415 -3.50 -14.08 17.65
N TYR A 416 -4.39 -13.69 16.72
CA TYR A 416 -5.52 -12.81 17.01
C TYR A 416 -6.82 -13.57 17.28
N MET A 417 -6.90 -14.86 16.94
CA MET A 417 -8.11 -15.66 17.03
C MET A 417 -8.72 -15.70 18.44
N PRO A 418 -7.95 -15.91 19.54
CA PRO A 418 -8.53 -15.91 20.88
C PRO A 418 -9.21 -14.58 21.25
N SER A 419 -8.62 -13.45 20.82
CA SER A 419 -9.18 -12.12 21.08
C SER A 419 -10.45 -11.87 20.28
N PHE A 420 -10.52 -12.40 19.05
CA PHE A 420 -11.70 -12.32 18.20
C PHE A 420 -12.85 -13.19 18.73
N VAL A 421 -12.58 -14.45 19.10
CA VAL A 421 -13.59 -15.34 19.68
C VAL A 421 -14.16 -14.75 20.97
N LYS A 422 -13.29 -14.18 21.83
CA LYS A 422 -13.75 -13.44 23.03
C LYS A 422 -14.64 -12.25 22.65
N ALA A 423 -14.27 -11.49 21.63
CA ALA A 423 -15.05 -10.34 21.17
C ALA A 423 -16.44 -10.77 20.65
N ILE A 424 -16.54 -11.85 19.87
CA ILE A 424 -17.81 -12.43 19.41
C ILE A 424 -18.68 -12.86 20.60
N LYS A 425 -18.14 -13.68 21.52
CA LYS A 425 -18.89 -14.18 22.68
C LYS A 425 -19.43 -13.05 23.56
N SER A 426 -18.65 -11.97 23.69
CA SER A 426 -19.05 -10.77 24.45
C SER A 426 -19.91 -9.77 23.65
N ARG A 427 -20.28 -10.07 22.40
CA ARG A 427 -20.95 -9.15 21.46
C ARG A 427 -20.24 -7.78 21.34
N ASN A 428 -18.91 -7.78 21.52
CA ASN A 428 -18.07 -6.60 21.38
C ASN A 428 -17.66 -6.42 19.90
N PHE A 429 -18.58 -5.86 19.11
CA PHE A 429 -18.37 -5.64 17.67
C PHE A 429 -17.16 -4.77 17.35
N ARG A 430 -16.78 -3.83 18.23
CA ARG A 430 -15.54 -3.06 18.06
C ARG A 430 -14.33 -3.98 18.22
N GLY A 431 -14.28 -4.79 19.27
CA GLY A 431 -13.22 -5.77 19.51
C GLY A 431 -12.96 -6.71 18.32
N MET A 432 -14.00 -7.04 17.57
CA MET A 432 -13.92 -7.91 16.38
C MET A 432 -13.21 -7.24 15.20
N GLN A 433 -13.36 -5.92 15.03
CA GLN A 433 -12.87 -5.18 13.86
C GLN A 433 -11.39 -5.36 13.58
N ARG A 434 -10.61 -5.57 14.64
CA ARG A 434 -9.17 -5.81 14.51
C ARG A 434 -8.85 -7.04 13.66
N MET A 435 -9.56 -8.15 13.88
CA MET A 435 -9.36 -9.37 13.09
C MET A 435 -9.90 -9.18 11.67
N VAL A 436 -11.06 -8.53 11.55
CA VAL A 436 -11.68 -8.28 10.24
C VAL A 436 -10.76 -7.42 9.37
N LEU A 437 -10.14 -6.37 9.92
CA LEU A 437 -9.15 -5.55 9.22
C LEU A 437 -7.94 -6.38 8.76
N ILE A 438 -7.44 -7.30 9.61
CA ILE A 438 -6.31 -8.18 9.25
C ILE A 438 -6.71 -9.08 8.08
N VAL A 439 -7.86 -9.76 8.17
CA VAL A 439 -8.37 -10.62 7.11
C VAL A 439 -8.63 -9.82 5.83
N ALA A 440 -9.17 -8.61 5.93
CA ALA A 440 -9.38 -7.72 4.79
C ALA A 440 -8.05 -7.34 4.14
N SER A 441 -7.06 -6.92 4.93
CA SER A 441 -5.74 -6.54 4.40
C SER A 441 -5.04 -7.73 3.72
N ILE A 442 -5.12 -8.93 4.30
CA ILE A 442 -4.60 -10.16 3.69
C ILE A 442 -5.35 -10.45 2.38
N GLY A 443 -6.68 -10.38 2.37
CA GLY A 443 -7.49 -10.62 1.17
C GLY A 443 -7.19 -9.62 0.05
N ILE A 444 -7.02 -8.34 0.40
CA ILE A 444 -6.59 -7.28 -0.52
C ILE A 444 -5.23 -7.61 -1.12
N GLY A 445 -4.24 -7.97 -0.29
CA GLY A 445 -2.92 -8.36 -0.77
C GLY A 445 -2.96 -9.58 -1.70
N LEU A 446 -3.65 -10.65 -1.29
CA LEU A 446 -3.81 -11.86 -2.12
C LEU A 446 -4.55 -11.57 -3.42
N SER A 447 -5.51 -10.65 -3.43
CA SER A 447 -6.21 -10.28 -4.66
C SER A 447 -5.26 -9.73 -5.72
N GLY A 448 -4.22 -8.98 -5.32
CA GLY A 448 -3.17 -8.52 -6.23
C GLY A 448 -2.40 -9.68 -6.88
N ILE A 449 -2.03 -10.69 -6.08
CA ILE A 449 -1.36 -11.92 -6.55
C ILE A 449 -2.28 -12.73 -7.49
N PHE A 450 -3.54 -12.91 -7.13
CA PHE A 450 -4.46 -13.70 -7.95
C PHE A 450 -4.79 -13.01 -9.28
N VAL A 451 -4.99 -11.69 -9.26
CA VAL A 451 -5.22 -10.91 -10.49
C VAL A 451 -4.00 -10.94 -11.40
N SER A 452 -2.77 -10.89 -10.87
CA SER A 452 -1.57 -10.98 -11.72
C SER A 452 -1.37 -12.36 -12.33
N ILE A 453 -1.42 -13.41 -11.52
CA ILE A 453 -1.17 -14.78 -11.98
C ILE A 453 -2.23 -15.24 -12.99
N ILE A 454 -3.50 -15.09 -12.63
CA ILE A 454 -4.61 -15.60 -13.44
C ILE A 454 -4.91 -14.64 -14.60
N GLY A 455 -4.68 -13.34 -14.38
CA GLY A 455 -4.96 -12.31 -15.36
C GLY A 455 -3.84 -12.09 -16.37
N ALA A 456 -2.56 -12.28 -16.02
CA ALA A 456 -1.43 -11.93 -16.90
C ALA A 456 -0.27 -12.95 -16.87
N GLY A 457 -0.39 -14.06 -16.14
CA GLY A 457 0.70 -15.03 -16.03
C GLY A 457 1.92 -14.44 -15.31
N ASP A 458 3.12 -14.68 -15.85
CA ASP A 458 4.36 -14.13 -15.28
C ASP A 458 4.79 -12.77 -15.84
N ALA A 459 4.03 -12.22 -16.80
CA ALA A 459 4.26 -10.87 -17.30
C ALA A 459 3.85 -9.84 -16.24
N ASP A 460 4.71 -8.87 -15.95
CA ASP A 460 4.46 -7.73 -15.03
C ASP A 460 4.10 -8.06 -13.56
N ILE A 461 4.41 -9.27 -13.07
CA ILE A 461 4.13 -9.70 -11.68
C ILE A 461 4.59 -8.67 -10.63
N SER A 462 5.82 -8.15 -10.75
CA SER A 462 6.44 -7.35 -9.68
C SER A 462 5.70 -6.06 -9.33
N LYS A 463 4.84 -5.54 -10.22
CA LYS A 463 4.04 -4.34 -9.95
C LYS A 463 2.69 -4.64 -9.31
N HIS A 464 2.03 -5.69 -9.77
CA HIS A 464 0.74 -6.11 -9.23
C HIS A 464 0.84 -6.59 -7.77
N GLU A 465 2.04 -7.00 -7.36
CA GLU A 465 2.30 -7.46 -5.99
C GLU A 465 2.71 -6.35 -5.02
N PHE A 466 2.77 -5.09 -5.47
CA PHE A 466 2.97 -3.96 -4.57
C PHE A 466 1.89 -3.92 -3.47
N LEU A 467 0.64 -4.21 -3.83
CA LEU A 467 -0.48 -4.24 -2.89
C LEU A 467 -0.35 -5.37 -1.86
N PHE A 468 0.15 -6.54 -2.26
CA PHE A 468 0.52 -7.61 -1.33
C PHE A 468 1.64 -7.16 -0.40
N THR A 469 2.71 -6.63 -0.97
CA THR A 469 3.92 -6.18 -0.26
C THR A 469 3.55 -5.21 0.86
N LEU A 470 2.73 -4.20 0.55
CA LEU A 470 2.25 -3.22 1.51
C LEU A 470 1.28 -3.82 2.54
N SER A 471 0.38 -4.70 2.13
CA SER A 471 -0.56 -5.36 3.05
C SER A 471 0.17 -6.25 4.05
N PHE A 472 1.18 -6.98 3.59
CA PHE A 472 2.08 -7.77 4.42
C PHE A 472 2.79 -6.87 5.45
N ASP A 473 3.32 -5.72 5.02
CA ASP A 473 4.04 -4.80 5.90
C ASP A 473 3.12 -4.17 6.95
N LEU A 474 1.92 -3.74 6.57
CA LEU A 474 0.92 -3.17 7.50
C LEU A 474 0.48 -4.19 8.55
N VAL A 475 0.15 -5.42 8.13
CA VAL A 475 -0.28 -6.49 9.03
C VAL A 475 0.87 -6.96 9.92
N THR A 476 2.09 -7.05 9.38
CA THR A 476 3.29 -7.39 10.15
C THR A 476 3.62 -6.29 11.15
N PHE A 477 3.56 -5.03 10.76
CA PHE A 477 3.77 -3.89 11.64
C PHE A 477 2.73 -3.85 12.79
N LEU A 478 1.45 -4.08 12.50
CA LEU A 478 0.40 -4.20 13.52
C LEU A 478 0.67 -5.37 14.47
N THR A 479 1.14 -6.51 13.95
CA THR A 479 1.46 -7.71 14.72
C THR A 479 2.66 -7.52 15.64
N LEU A 480 3.77 -6.99 15.12
CA LEU A 480 4.95 -6.63 15.91
C LEU A 480 4.59 -5.63 17.01
N SER A 481 3.83 -4.59 16.67
CA SER A 481 3.38 -3.57 17.63
C SER A 481 2.57 -4.18 18.78
N SER A 482 1.79 -5.21 18.49
CA SER A 482 0.96 -5.91 19.49
C SER A 482 1.77 -6.77 20.44
N VAL A 483 2.79 -7.45 19.91
CA VAL A 483 3.71 -8.26 20.71
C VAL A 483 4.50 -7.35 21.66
N ILE A 484 5.03 -6.23 21.16
CA ILE A 484 5.74 -5.21 21.96
C ILE A 484 4.80 -4.60 23.01
N GLY A 485 3.56 -4.28 22.61
CA GLY A 485 2.50 -3.80 23.49
C GLY A 485 2.22 -4.73 24.67
N ARG A 486 2.15 -6.04 24.42
CA ARG A 486 1.85 -7.07 25.43
C ARG A 486 3.04 -7.41 26.34
N ARG A 487 4.25 -7.59 25.78
CA ARG A 487 5.44 -8.05 26.53
C ARG A 487 5.93 -7.02 27.56
N VAL A 488 5.96 -5.74 27.21
CA VAL A 488 6.45 -4.69 28.13
C VAL A 488 5.40 -4.31 29.19
N SER A 489 4.11 -4.43 28.87
CA SER A 489 3.02 -4.21 29.84
C SER A 489 3.05 -5.25 30.98
N LYS A 490 3.30 -6.53 30.66
CA LYS A 490 3.50 -7.58 31.68
C LYS A 490 4.68 -7.29 32.60
N ASN A 491 5.84 -6.88 32.05
CA ASN A 491 7.02 -6.55 32.85
C ASN A 491 6.79 -5.31 33.75
N SER A 492 6.07 -4.29 33.26
CA SER A 492 5.75 -3.11 34.07
C SER A 492 4.80 -3.42 35.25
N ASN A 493 3.90 -4.37 35.08
CA ASN A 493 2.99 -4.81 36.14
C ASN A 493 3.69 -5.74 37.14
N GLN A 494 4.63 -6.59 36.68
CA GLN A 494 5.48 -7.39 37.56
C GLN A 494 6.41 -6.52 38.42
N VAL A 495 7.08 -5.51 37.83
CA VAL A 495 7.94 -4.58 38.60
C VAL A 495 7.10 -3.75 39.60
N LYS A 496 5.88 -3.35 39.24
CA LYS A 496 4.95 -2.68 40.19
C LYS A 496 4.46 -3.61 41.31
N GLN A 497 4.33 -4.91 41.07
CA GLN A 497 3.99 -5.89 42.11
C GLN A 497 5.19 -6.15 43.04
N ILE A 498 6.41 -6.27 42.50
CA ILE A 498 7.65 -6.46 43.27
C ILE A 498 7.95 -5.27 44.18
N ASN A 499 7.73 -4.04 43.69
CA ASN A 499 7.89 -2.82 44.49
C ASN A 499 6.77 -2.60 45.53
N LYS A 500 5.64 -3.31 45.41
CA LYS A 500 4.59 -3.33 46.44
C LYS A 500 4.81 -4.43 47.49
N SER A 501 5.58 -5.47 47.16
CA SER A 501 5.91 -6.57 48.06
C SER A 501 7.22 -6.39 48.81
N THR A 502 7.94 -5.28 48.61
CA THR A 502 9.10 -4.92 49.45
C THR A 502 8.57 -4.22 50.70
N PRO A 503 8.68 -4.82 51.91
CA PRO A 503 8.18 -4.19 53.13
C PRO A 503 8.96 -2.90 53.38
N SER A 504 8.21 -1.80 53.59
CA SER A 504 8.76 -0.54 54.09
C SER A 504 9.47 -0.77 55.42
N SER A 505 10.72 -0.32 55.48
CA SER A 505 11.66 -0.27 56.61
C SER A 505 11.06 -0.37 58.03
N PRO A 506 11.71 -1.11 58.96
CA PRO A 506 11.29 -1.20 60.35
C PRO A 506 11.83 0.02 61.13
N TYR A 507 11.05 1.08 61.23
CA TYR A 507 11.28 2.11 62.25
C TYR A 507 9.99 2.30 63.05
N PRO A 508 10.02 2.14 64.39
CA PRO A 508 8.83 2.31 65.21
C PRO A 508 8.45 3.79 65.28
N LYS A 509 7.17 4.09 65.03
CA LYS A 509 6.58 5.42 65.25
C LYS A 509 6.48 5.68 66.76
N PRO A 510 6.87 6.87 67.27
CA PRO A 510 6.66 7.21 68.67
C PRO A 510 5.18 7.51 68.93
N GLN A 511 4.62 6.89 69.97
CA GLN A 511 3.33 7.26 70.56
C GLN A 511 3.44 8.63 71.22
N LYS A 512 2.45 9.50 70.96
CA LYS A 512 2.15 10.66 71.79
C LYS A 512 0.64 10.76 71.97
N ASP A 513 0.17 10.18 73.07
CA ASP A 513 -0.96 10.71 73.84
C ASP A 513 -0.35 11.40 75.05
N VAL A 514 -0.57 12.71 75.22
CA VAL A 514 -0.86 13.36 76.51
C VAL A 514 -1.63 14.66 76.22
N SER A 515 -2.82 14.74 76.79
CA SER A 515 -3.68 15.91 76.99
C SER A 515 -3.06 16.97 77.92
N ILE A 516 -3.22 18.25 77.58
CA ILE A 516 -3.83 19.34 78.37
C ILE A 516 -4.17 20.46 77.38
#